data_AF-A0A3B1A7P1-F1
#
_entry.id   AF-A0A3B1A7P1-F1
#
_cell.length_a   1.000
_cell.length_b   1.000
_cell.length_c   1.000
_cell.angle_alpha   90.00
_cell.angle_beta   90.00
_cell.angle_gamma   90.00
#
_symmetry.space_group_name_H-M   'P 1'
#
loop_
_entity.id
_entity.type
_entity.pdbx_description
1 polymer ?
#
loop_
_entity_poly.entity_id
_entity_poly.type
_entity_poly.pdbx_seq_one_letter_code
_entity_poly.pdbx_strand_id
1 'polypeptide(L)'
;MIIKSKNNLFSRKTNILWSMFFLALVLAISGCASAIIVEQTVREDDDRTELQRQLDSDISKKINRLIKNSNTVGDMNLHVSTYKHVVTINGFVRNKRQKMTALRLALSVSGVKSVVSDIGIQKNKSY
;
A
#
# COMPACT_ATOMS: atom_id res chain seq x y z
N MET A 1 71.48 -38.87 -5.91
CA MET A 1 70.19 -39.49 -5.55
C MET A 1 69.16 -38.37 -5.39
N ILE A 2 68.06 -38.46 -6.13
CA ILE A 2 66.95 -37.48 -6.20
C ILE A 2 66.17 -37.51 -4.88
N ILE A 3 65.64 -36.36 -4.42
CA ILE A 3 64.22 -36.09 -4.05
C ILE A 3 64.10 -34.76 -3.26
N LYS A 4 63.69 -33.70 -3.99
CA LYS A 4 62.49 -32.84 -3.81
C LYS A 4 62.10 -32.37 -2.39
N SER A 5 61.97 -31.05 -2.21
CA SER A 5 60.92 -30.48 -1.31
C SER A 5 60.56 -29.04 -1.68
N LYS A 6 59.36 -28.86 -2.24
CA LYS A 6 58.78 -27.60 -2.75
C LYS A 6 57.99 -26.90 -1.63
N ASN A 7 58.64 -26.15 -0.74
CA ASN A 7 57.94 -25.65 0.47
C ASN A 7 57.81 -24.13 0.61
N ASN A 8 58.27 -23.31 -0.35
CA ASN A 8 58.25 -21.84 -0.19
C ASN A 8 57.09 -21.12 -0.92
N LEU A 9 56.17 -21.84 -1.57
CA LEU A 9 55.00 -21.25 -2.24
C LEU A 9 53.71 -21.30 -1.39
N PHE A 10 53.71 -22.05 -0.29
CA PHE A 10 52.49 -22.33 0.49
C PHE A 10 52.15 -21.24 1.52
N SER A 11 53.14 -20.52 2.07
CA SER A 11 52.92 -19.48 3.09
C SER A 11 52.35 -18.15 2.55
N ARG A 12 52.54 -17.83 1.26
CA ARG A 12 51.93 -16.62 0.66
C ARG A 12 50.44 -16.82 0.39
N LYS A 13 50.04 -18.03 -0.01
CA LYS A 13 48.63 -18.33 -0.33
C LYS A 13 47.74 -18.36 0.92
N THR A 14 48.23 -18.84 2.06
CA THR A 14 47.46 -18.86 3.32
C THR A 14 47.20 -17.44 3.86
N ASN A 15 48.18 -16.53 3.79
CA ASN A 15 48.01 -15.13 4.21
C ASN A 15 47.07 -14.35 3.28
N ILE A 16 47.09 -14.63 1.98
CA ILE A 16 46.16 -14.03 1.01
C ILE A 16 44.73 -14.57 1.23
N LEU A 17 44.58 -15.87 1.50
CA LEU A 17 43.27 -16.47 1.73
C LEU A 17 42.60 -15.94 3.02
N TRP A 18 43.37 -15.78 4.09
CA TRP A 18 42.89 -15.17 5.35
C TRP A 18 42.62 -13.66 5.22
N SER A 19 43.43 -12.94 4.43
CA SER A 19 43.19 -11.54 4.07
C SER A 19 41.91 -11.35 3.25
N MET A 20 41.64 -12.23 2.28
CA MET A 20 40.39 -12.19 1.51
C MET A 20 39.18 -12.50 2.39
N PHE A 21 39.33 -13.37 3.39
CA PHE A 21 38.26 -13.68 4.35
C PHE A 21 37.97 -12.49 5.29
N PHE A 22 39.00 -11.81 5.78
CA PHE A 22 38.85 -10.58 6.57
C PHE A 22 38.30 -9.40 5.74
N LEU A 23 38.71 -9.27 4.48
CA LEU A 23 38.21 -8.22 3.58
C LEU A 23 36.74 -8.45 3.19
N ALA A 24 36.32 -9.71 2.98
CA ALA A 24 34.93 -10.06 2.75
C ALA A 24 34.05 -9.81 3.98
N LEU A 25 34.59 -10.02 5.19
CA LEU A 25 33.91 -9.69 6.45
C LEU A 25 33.73 -8.17 6.62
N VAL A 26 34.74 -7.37 6.26
CA VAL A 26 34.67 -5.90 6.31
C VAL A 26 33.70 -5.35 5.26
N LEU A 27 33.61 -5.94 4.06
CA LEU A 27 32.66 -5.55 3.01
C LEU A 27 31.21 -5.91 3.35
N ALA A 28 30.96 -6.93 4.18
CA ALA A 28 29.63 -7.23 4.70
C ALA A 28 29.14 -6.22 5.77
N ILE A 29 30.06 -5.44 6.37
CA ILE A 29 29.77 -4.39 7.37
C ILE A 29 29.64 -3.01 6.72
N SER A 30 30.01 -2.86 5.44
CA SER A 30 29.47 -1.77 4.59
C SER A 30 28.01 -2.06 4.27
N GLY A 31 27.21 -2.20 5.33
CA GLY A 31 25.77 -2.12 5.28
C GLY A 31 25.41 -0.87 4.50
N CYS A 32 24.38 -1.01 3.69
CA CYS A 32 23.53 0.15 3.48
C CYS A 32 23.05 0.57 4.88
N ALA A 33 23.74 1.57 5.44
CA ALA A 33 23.12 2.57 6.29
C ALA A 33 22.21 3.47 5.43
N SER A 34 21.44 2.88 4.50
CA SER A 34 20.04 3.27 4.48
C SER A 34 19.54 2.86 5.86
N ALA A 35 19.65 3.81 6.79
CA ALA A 35 18.62 3.97 7.78
C ALA A 35 17.34 3.52 7.08
N ILE A 36 16.73 2.46 7.58
CA ILE A 36 15.29 2.38 7.49
C ILE A 36 14.85 3.61 8.30
N ILE A 37 14.93 4.80 7.69
CA ILE A 37 13.87 5.76 7.82
C ILE A 37 12.73 4.95 7.20
N VAL A 38 12.12 4.13 8.05
CA VAL A 38 10.69 4.05 8.12
C VAL A 38 10.31 5.52 8.35
N GLU A 39 10.31 6.26 7.24
CA GLU A 39 9.38 7.31 6.93
C GLU A 39 8.04 6.61 6.63
N GLN A 40 7.72 5.58 7.42
CA GLN A 40 6.38 5.13 7.65
C GLN A 40 6.00 5.78 8.97
N THR A 41 5.49 6.99 8.82
CA THR A 41 4.05 7.20 8.82
C THR A 41 3.64 7.45 10.24
N VAL A 42 3.01 8.60 10.43
CA VAL A 42 1.99 8.80 11.46
C VAL A 42 1.25 7.48 11.66
N ARG A 43 1.58 6.72 12.72
CA ARG A 43 0.77 5.60 13.17
C ARG A 43 -0.36 6.22 13.97
N GLU A 44 -1.41 6.56 13.24
CA GLU A 44 -2.74 6.66 13.81
C GLU A 44 -3.08 5.24 14.27
N ASP A 45 -3.30 5.03 15.57
CA ASP A 45 -3.54 3.73 16.19
C ASP A 45 -4.77 3.04 15.54
N ASP A 46 -4.52 2.29 14.47
CA ASP A 46 -5.54 1.54 13.76
C ASP A 46 -5.78 0.20 14.46
N ASP A 47 -6.57 0.24 15.54
CA ASP A 47 -7.00 -0.92 16.35
C ASP A 47 -7.82 -1.99 15.58
N ARG A 48 -7.89 -1.91 14.25
CA ARG A 48 -8.63 -2.88 13.43
C ARG A 48 -7.87 -4.20 13.34
N THR A 49 -8.56 -5.29 13.63
CA THR A 49 -8.11 -6.66 13.32
C THR A 49 -7.87 -6.83 11.81
N GLU A 50 -6.94 -7.69 11.41
CA GLU A 50 -6.66 -7.99 10.00
C GLU A 50 -7.93 -8.42 9.23
N LEU A 51 -8.77 -9.24 9.85
CA LEU A 51 -10.07 -9.64 9.31
C LEU A 51 -10.95 -8.43 8.97
N GLN A 52 -10.95 -7.41 9.84
CA GLN A 52 -11.75 -6.21 9.66
C GLN A 52 -11.22 -5.34 8.52
N ARG A 53 -9.90 -5.25 8.34
CA ARG A 53 -9.31 -4.53 7.20
C ARG A 53 -9.68 -5.17 5.87
N GLN A 54 -9.67 -6.51 5.82
CA GLN A 54 -10.06 -7.25 4.63
C GLN A 54 -11.54 -7.02 4.30
N LEU A 55 -12.41 -7.10 5.31
CA LEU A 55 -13.83 -6.79 5.15
C LEU A 55 -14.07 -5.35 4.68
N ASP A 56 -13.44 -4.35 5.29
CA ASP A 56 -13.55 -2.95 4.90
C ASP A 56 -13.07 -2.74 3.43
N SER A 57 -11.98 -3.41 3.05
CA SER A 57 -11.44 -3.38 1.67
C SER A 57 -12.43 -4.00 0.68
N ASP A 58 -13.03 -5.13 1.03
CA ASP A 58 -13.99 -5.82 0.16
C ASP A 58 -15.31 -5.07 0.02
N ILE A 59 -15.80 -4.44 1.09
CA ILE A 59 -16.93 -3.50 1.04
C ILE A 59 -16.60 -2.37 0.08
N SER A 60 -15.44 -1.71 0.25
CA SER A 60 -15.01 -0.60 -0.61
C SER A 60 -14.93 -1.01 -2.08
N LYS A 61 -14.33 -2.16 -2.38
CA LYS A 61 -14.25 -2.70 -3.75
C LYS A 61 -15.63 -2.99 -4.32
N LYS A 62 -16.54 -3.58 -3.53
CA LYS A 62 -17.89 -3.89 -3.98
C LYS A 62 -18.68 -2.63 -4.31
N ILE A 63 -18.62 -1.61 -3.45
CA ILE A 63 -19.28 -0.33 -3.69
C ILE A 63 -18.67 0.34 -4.93
N ASN A 64 -17.34 0.38 -5.06
CA ASN A 64 -16.67 0.93 -6.22
C ASN A 64 -17.11 0.25 -7.52
N ARG A 65 -17.24 -1.08 -7.53
CA ARG A 65 -17.77 -1.82 -8.70
C ARG A 65 -19.21 -1.43 -9.02
N LEU A 66 -20.09 -1.33 -8.01
CA LEU A 66 -21.49 -0.94 -8.21
C LEU A 66 -21.63 0.48 -8.77
N ILE A 67 -20.82 1.41 -8.27
CA ILE A 67 -20.79 2.80 -8.76
C ILE A 67 -20.30 2.82 -10.20
N LYS A 68 -19.17 2.17 -10.51
CA LYS A 68 -18.61 2.11 -11.86
C LYS A 68 -19.56 1.47 -12.88
N ASN A 69 -20.32 0.46 -12.47
CA ASN A 69 -21.29 -0.22 -13.33
C ASN A 69 -22.63 0.54 -13.46
N SER A 70 -22.81 1.67 -12.76
CA SER A 70 -24.03 2.46 -12.83
C SER A 70 -24.00 3.45 -13.99
N ASN A 71 -24.98 3.39 -14.87
CA ASN A 71 -25.15 4.37 -15.96
C ASN A 71 -25.41 5.81 -15.47
N THR A 72 -25.68 6.01 -14.17
CA THR A 72 -25.98 7.34 -13.61
C THR A 72 -24.75 8.00 -12.99
N VAL A 73 -23.87 7.23 -12.35
CA VAL A 73 -22.73 7.74 -11.56
C VAL A 73 -21.38 7.13 -11.93
N GLY A 74 -21.34 6.15 -12.85
CA GLY A 74 -20.11 5.45 -13.23
C GLY A 74 -19.06 6.34 -13.90
N ASP A 75 -19.52 7.36 -14.63
CA ASP A 75 -18.64 8.36 -15.26
C ASP A 75 -18.17 9.46 -14.30
N MET A 76 -18.64 9.45 -13.05
CA MET A 76 -18.30 10.48 -12.07
C MET A 76 -17.03 10.09 -11.30
N ASN A 77 -16.18 11.08 -11.05
CA ASN A 77 -15.00 10.91 -10.20
C ASN A 77 -15.42 10.86 -8.73
N LEU A 78 -15.80 9.66 -8.27
CA LEU A 78 -16.16 9.37 -6.89
C LEU A 78 -15.10 8.44 -6.27
N HIS A 79 -14.64 8.79 -5.09
CA HIS A 79 -13.73 7.99 -4.28
C HIS A 79 -14.49 7.40 -3.10
N VAL A 80 -14.31 6.11 -2.86
CA VAL A 80 -14.96 5.39 -1.75
C VAL A 80 -13.89 4.79 -0.86
N SER A 81 -14.00 5.08 0.43
CA SER A 81 -13.20 4.47 1.49
C SER A 81 -14.12 3.89 2.55
N THR A 82 -13.69 2.82 3.22
CA THR A 82 -14.44 2.23 4.33
C THR A 82 -13.51 2.06 5.52
N TYR A 83 -13.99 2.46 6.69
CA TYR A 83 -13.28 2.34 7.95
C TYR A 83 -14.25 1.89 9.04
N LYS A 84 -13.96 0.73 9.66
CA LYS A 84 -14.81 0.16 10.71
C LYS A 84 -16.29 0.07 10.28
N HIS A 85 -16.54 -0.45 9.07
CA HIS A 85 -17.88 -0.58 8.47
C HIS A 85 -18.60 0.75 8.18
N VAL A 86 -17.93 1.89 8.34
CA VAL A 86 -18.42 3.21 7.94
C VAL A 86 -17.83 3.57 6.60
N VAL A 87 -18.70 3.80 5.62
CA VAL A 87 -18.30 4.15 4.26
C VAL A 87 -18.27 5.65 4.11
N THR A 88 -17.18 6.19 3.56
CA THR A 88 -17.04 7.59 3.23
C THR A 88 -16.91 7.73 1.71
N ILE A 89 -17.80 8.53 1.12
CA ILE A 89 -17.85 8.79 -0.33
C ILE A 89 -17.54 10.25 -0.60
N ASN A 90 -16.47 10.48 -1.36
CA ASN A 90 -15.95 11.81 -1.68
C ASN A 90 -15.98 12.03 -3.19
N GLY A 91 -16.18 13.27 -3.61
CA GLY A 91 -16.04 13.66 -5.01
C GLY A 91 -17.14 14.58 -5.50
N PHE A 92 -17.36 14.60 -6.80
CA PHE A 92 -18.27 15.55 -7.44
C PHE A 92 -19.24 14.88 -8.40
N VAL A 93 -20.49 15.33 -8.37
CA VAL A 93 -21.55 14.91 -9.29
C VAL A 93 -22.18 16.11 -9.99
N ARG A 94 -22.93 15.88 -11.06
CA ARG A 94 -23.61 16.93 -11.84
C ARG A 94 -24.93 17.38 -11.22
N ASN A 95 -25.61 16.51 -10.47
CA ASN A 95 -26.92 16.82 -9.89
C ASN A 95 -27.22 16.02 -8.60
N LYS A 96 -28.29 16.42 -7.90
CA LYS A 96 -28.73 15.77 -6.65
C LYS A 96 -29.16 14.31 -6.85
N ARG A 97 -29.73 13.97 -8.01
CA ARG A 97 -30.16 12.60 -8.33
C ARG A 97 -28.96 11.65 -8.35
N GLN A 98 -27.85 12.05 -8.97
CA GLN A 98 -26.59 11.29 -8.96
C GLN A 98 -26.06 11.11 -7.53
N LYS A 99 -26.06 12.17 -6.72
CA LYS A 99 -25.66 12.07 -5.30
C LYS A 99 -26.48 11.01 -4.55
N MET A 100 -27.81 11.04 -4.71
CA MET A 100 -28.70 10.06 -4.09
C MET A 100 -28.47 8.64 -4.60
N THR A 101 -28.21 8.45 -5.90
CA THR A 101 -27.90 7.14 -6.46
C THR A 101 -26.63 6.56 -5.85
N ALA A 102 -25.55 7.35 -5.74
CA ALA A 102 -24.30 6.89 -5.12
C ALA A 102 -24.52 6.45 -3.65
N LEU A 103 -25.27 7.25 -2.88
CA LEU A 103 -25.63 6.91 -1.50
C LEU A 103 -26.44 5.60 -1.41
N ARG A 104 -27.43 5.43 -2.28
CA ARG A 104 -28.26 4.22 -2.31
C ARG A 104 -27.44 2.97 -2.66
N LEU A 105 -26.52 3.08 -3.63
CA LEU A 105 -25.65 1.97 -4.01
C LEU A 105 -24.74 1.57 -2.86
N ALA A 106 -24.16 2.54 -2.13
CA ALA A 106 -23.34 2.24 -0.97
C ALA A 106 -24.14 1.57 0.14
N LEU A 107 -25.35 2.06 0.45
CA LEU A 107 -26.24 1.47 1.46
C LEU A 107 -26.74 0.06 1.09
N SER A 108 -26.77 -0.27 -0.20
CA SER A 108 -27.20 -1.60 -0.67
C SER A 108 -26.18 -2.72 -0.40
N VAL A 109 -24.94 -2.36 -0.04
CA VAL A 109 -23.88 -3.33 0.24
C VAL A 109 -24.00 -3.85 1.66
N SER A 110 -24.09 -5.18 1.78
CA SER A 110 -24.08 -5.86 3.08
C SER A 110 -22.80 -5.54 3.88
N GLY A 111 -22.96 -5.34 5.18
CA GLY A 111 -21.87 -4.97 6.10
C GLY A 111 -21.66 -3.47 6.27
N VAL A 112 -22.37 -2.62 5.52
CA VAL A 112 -22.31 -1.16 5.71
C VAL A 112 -23.14 -0.76 6.92
N LYS A 113 -22.52 -0.13 7.92
CA LYS A 113 -23.20 0.39 9.12
C LYS A 113 -23.73 1.80 8.91
N SER A 114 -22.93 2.64 8.26
CA SER A 114 -23.27 4.04 7.98
C SER A 114 -22.55 4.53 6.74
N VAL A 115 -23.11 5.55 6.08
CA VAL A 115 -22.51 6.19 4.91
C VAL A 115 -22.40 7.69 5.17
N VAL A 116 -21.17 8.18 5.15
CA VAL A 116 -20.82 9.60 5.17
C VAL A 116 -20.64 10.07 3.73
N SER A 117 -21.23 11.23 3.41
CA SER A 117 -21.30 11.74 2.04
C SER A 117 -20.72 13.13 1.92
N ASP A 118 -19.47 13.20 1.45
CA ASP A 118 -18.78 14.45 1.10
C ASP A 118 -18.80 14.64 -0.42
N ILE A 119 -19.99 14.48 -1.01
CA ILE A 119 -20.22 14.62 -2.44
C ILE A 119 -20.71 16.04 -2.75
N GLY A 120 -19.92 16.79 -3.51
CA GLY A 120 -20.26 18.11 -4.04
C GLY A 120 -21.06 18.04 -5.34
N ILE A 121 -21.95 19.00 -5.57
CA ILE A 121 -22.64 19.16 -6.86
C ILE A 121 -21.92 20.26 -7.65
N GLN A 122 -21.36 19.92 -8.80
CA GLN A 122 -20.78 20.90 -9.72
C GLN A 122 -21.89 21.79 -10.27
N LYS A 123 -21.91 23.05 -9.84
CA LYS A 123 -22.71 24.09 -10.48
C LYS A 123 -21.90 24.60 -11.66
N ASN A 124 -22.26 24.20 -12.88
CA ASN A 124 -21.77 24.92 -14.04
C ASN A 124 -22.44 26.31 -14.04
N LYS A 125 -21.66 27.38 -13.86
CA LYS A 125 -22.17 28.74 -14.04
C LYS A 125 -22.31 28.97 -15.54
N SER A 126 -23.55 28.95 -16.04
CA SER A 126 -23.87 29.53 -17.35
C SER A 126 -23.74 31.04 -17.24
N TYR A 127 -22.74 31.59 -17.93
CA TYR A 127 -22.61 33.03 -18.21
C TYR A 127 -23.51 33.42 -19.37
#